data_AF-R5C1I9-F1
#
_entry.id   AF-R5C1I9-F1
#
_cell.length_a   1.000
_cell.length_b   1.000
_cell.length_c   1.000
_cell.angle_alpha   90.00
_cell.angle_beta   90.00
_cell.angle_gamma   90.00
#
_symmetry.space_group_name_H-M   'P 1'
#
loop_
_entity.id
_entity.type
_entity.pdbx_description
1 polymer ?
#
loop_
_entity_poly.entity_id
_entity_poly.type
_entity_poly.pdbx_seq_one_letter_code
_entity_poly.pdbx_strand_id
1 'polypeptide(L)'
;MEIIYRADDGTEFRNQTDCLLHERMSNLSHNKVINVKIAFFDVTKKLAKKYYNEDLDESDFSILDFMKYVELIVYDNYSKNFGKLNRLKSEMEGIIHKSKHSDMIMRQFDFDKARRKAEIRHNFADVLSKYEGDEIAKKLEFTLWTSDLCELAKLHKADCYRTQIEDLLTTDNYHELCARFVKGDYYIYAEQD
;
A
#
# COMPACT_ATOMS: atom_id res chain seq x y z
N MET A 1 -1.30 27.66 -48.14
CA MET A 1 -1.63 26.35 -47.51
C MET A 1 -0.64 26.19 -46.37
N GLU A 2 -1.13 26.20 -45.13
CA GLU A 2 -0.29 26.06 -43.94
C GLU A 2 -0.15 24.55 -43.64
N ILE A 3 1.07 24.07 -43.44
CA ILE A 3 1.33 22.65 -43.12
C ILE A 3 1.22 22.50 -41.60
N ILE A 4 0.34 21.61 -41.15
CA ILE A 4 0.19 21.23 -39.74
C ILE A 4 0.80 19.84 -39.55
N TYR A 5 1.74 19.73 -38.61
CA TYR A 5 2.35 18.48 -38.15
C TYR A 5 1.59 18.01 -36.92
N ARG A 6 1.37 16.71 -36.77
CA ARG A 6 0.61 16.15 -35.64
C ARG A 6 1.42 15.03 -35.01
N ALA A 7 1.64 15.12 -33.70
CA ALA A 7 2.38 14.13 -32.93
C ALA A 7 1.53 12.87 -32.65
N ASP A 8 2.19 11.78 -32.21
CA ASP A 8 1.54 10.50 -31.85
C ASP A 8 0.39 10.63 -30.83
N ASP A 9 0.44 11.64 -29.94
CA ASP A 9 -0.61 11.92 -28.94
C ASP A 9 -1.75 12.81 -29.48
N GLY A 10 -1.69 13.18 -30.76
CA GLY A 10 -2.66 14.04 -31.42
C GLY A 10 -2.39 15.54 -31.31
N THR A 11 -1.33 15.96 -30.62
CA THR A 11 -0.96 17.39 -30.49
C THR A 11 -0.50 17.96 -31.82
N GLU A 12 -1.00 19.14 -32.20
CA GLU A 12 -0.69 19.80 -33.49
C GLU A 12 0.36 20.89 -33.36
N PHE A 13 1.24 20.97 -34.37
CA PHE A 13 2.36 21.90 -34.46
C PHE A 13 2.44 22.52 -35.85
N ARG A 14 2.87 23.78 -35.95
CA ARG A 14 3.10 24.46 -37.24
C ARG A 14 4.50 24.22 -37.81
N ASN A 15 5.36 23.55 -37.04
CA ASN A 15 6.77 23.31 -37.35
C ASN A 15 7.11 21.85 -37.05
N GLN A 16 7.76 21.19 -38.02
CA GLN A 16 8.18 19.80 -37.89
C GLN A 16 9.17 19.59 -36.74
N THR A 17 10.08 20.54 -36.52
CA THR A 17 11.09 20.45 -35.45
C THR A 17 10.44 20.44 -34.08
N ASP A 18 9.42 21.28 -33.88
CA ASP A 18 8.72 21.37 -32.58
C ASP A 18 7.90 20.10 -32.32
N CYS A 19 7.26 19.55 -33.36
CA CYS A 19 6.57 18.25 -33.29
C CYS A 19 7.54 17.12 -32.88
N LEU A 20 8.70 17.02 -33.54
CA LEU A 20 9.70 15.99 -33.24
C LEU A 20 10.33 16.16 -31.85
N LEU A 21 10.53 17.41 -31.40
CA LEU A 21 11.03 17.69 -30.04
C LEU A 21 10.02 17.25 -28.98
N HIS A 22 8.72 17.53 -29.20
CA HIS A 22 7.64 17.09 -28.32
C HIS A 22 7.58 15.57 -28.20
N GLU A 23 7.58 14.84 -29.31
CA GLU A 23 7.60 13.37 -29.31
C GLU A 23 8.84 12.81 -28.61
N ARG A 24 10.01 13.39 -28.86
CA ARG A 24 11.24 12.98 -28.19
C ARG A 24 11.19 13.21 -26.69
N MET A 25 10.65 14.35 -26.24
CA MET A 25 10.47 14.64 -24.82
C MET A 25 9.43 13.73 -24.17
N SER A 26 8.32 13.45 -24.86
CA SER A 26 7.28 12.52 -24.40
C SER A 26 7.84 11.11 -24.25
N ASN A 27 8.59 10.62 -25.24
CA ASN A 27 9.28 9.32 -25.19
C ASN A 27 10.34 9.24 -24.09
N LEU A 28 11.10 10.31 -23.85
CA LEU A 28 12.05 10.36 -22.73
C LEU A 28 11.34 10.30 -21.37
N SER A 29 10.21 11.00 -21.23
CA SER A 29 9.36 10.95 -20.03
C SER A 29 8.79 9.54 -19.82
N HIS A 30 8.23 8.93 -20.87
CA HIS A 30 7.69 7.57 -20.84
C HIS A 30 8.74 6.53 -20.45
N ASN A 31 9.91 6.56 -21.09
CA ASN A 31 11.03 5.68 -20.75
C ASN A 31 11.52 5.88 -19.32
N LYS A 32 11.52 7.11 -18.81
CA LYS A 32 11.85 7.40 -17.41
C LYS A 32 10.84 6.76 -16.46
N VAL A 33 9.54 6.86 -16.75
CA VAL A 33 8.48 6.24 -15.94
C VAL A 33 8.61 4.71 -15.96
N ILE A 34 8.84 4.10 -17.13
CA ILE A 34 9.08 2.65 -17.25
C ILE A 34 10.29 2.23 -16.41
N ASN A 35 11.42 2.91 -16.54
CA ASN A 35 12.64 2.58 -15.79
C ASN A 35 12.43 2.69 -14.28
N VAL A 36 11.61 3.65 -13.83
CA VAL A 36 11.22 3.78 -12.43
C VAL A 36 10.36 2.61 -11.98
N LYS A 37 9.30 2.25 -12.72
CA LYS A 37 8.44 1.09 -12.41
C LYS A 37 9.26 -0.20 -12.31
N ILE A 38 10.14 -0.46 -13.27
CA ILE A 38 11.02 -1.64 -13.27
C ILE A 38 11.92 -1.65 -12.03
N ALA A 39 12.47 -0.51 -11.63
CA ALA A 39 13.34 -0.44 -10.46
C ALA A 39 12.59 -0.76 -9.15
N PHE A 40 11.33 -0.31 -9.01
CA PHE A 40 10.48 -0.71 -7.89
C PHE A 40 10.13 -2.20 -7.96
N PHE A 41 9.79 -2.71 -9.14
CA PHE A 41 9.47 -4.13 -9.34
C PHE A 41 10.64 -5.04 -8.94
N ASP A 42 11.85 -4.73 -9.41
CA ASP A 42 13.06 -5.51 -9.10
C ASP A 42 13.33 -5.60 -7.60
N VAL A 43 13.11 -4.51 -6.87
CA VAL A 43 13.24 -4.48 -5.41
C VAL A 43 12.12 -5.29 -4.76
N THR A 44 10.86 -5.09 -5.17
CA THR A 44 9.73 -5.86 -4.63
C THR A 44 9.92 -7.35 -4.86
N LYS A 45 10.36 -7.77 -6.05
CA LYS A 45 10.66 -9.17 -6.37
C LYS A 45 11.72 -9.75 -5.45
N LYS A 46 12.80 -9.01 -5.15
CA LYS A 46 13.83 -9.44 -4.19
C LYS A 46 13.29 -9.56 -2.77
N LEU A 47 12.42 -8.65 -2.36
CA LEU A 47 11.76 -8.70 -1.05
C LEU A 47 10.81 -9.91 -0.96
N ALA A 48 9.91 -10.07 -1.93
CA ALA A 48 8.96 -11.18 -2.02
C ALA A 48 9.67 -12.53 -2.03
N LYS A 49 10.74 -12.67 -2.83
CA LYS A 49 11.55 -13.89 -2.85
C LYS A 49 12.18 -14.20 -1.49
N LYS A 50 12.64 -13.18 -0.76
CA LYS A 50 13.29 -13.37 0.53
C LYS A 50 12.31 -13.73 1.65
N TYR A 51 11.17 -13.04 1.73
CA TYR A 51 10.25 -13.17 2.88
C TYR A 51 9.12 -14.18 2.65
N TYR A 52 8.78 -14.45 1.38
CA TYR A 52 7.67 -15.34 1.01
C TYR A 52 8.06 -16.46 0.05
N ASN A 53 9.32 -16.49 -0.43
CA ASN A 53 9.77 -17.39 -1.49
C ASN A 53 8.91 -17.30 -2.78
N GLU A 54 8.34 -16.13 -3.02
CA GLU A 54 7.43 -15.85 -4.13
C GLU A 54 8.20 -15.29 -5.34
N ASP A 55 7.81 -15.70 -6.54
CA ASP A 55 8.33 -15.18 -7.80
C ASP A 55 7.26 -14.31 -8.48
N LEU A 56 7.48 -12.99 -8.43
CA LEU A 56 6.55 -12.01 -9.01
C LEU A 56 6.70 -11.87 -10.52
N ASP A 57 5.57 -11.59 -11.17
CA ASP A 57 5.47 -11.14 -12.57
C ASP A 57 5.30 -9.61 -12.66
N GLU A 58 5.87 -9.01 -13.69
CA GLU A 58 5.91 -7.56 -13.90
C GLU A 58 4.62 -7.01 -14.51
N SER A 59 3.88 -7.86 -15.23
CA SER A 59 2.77 -7.49 -16.12
C SER A 59 1.78 -6.51 -15.48
N ASP A 60 1.44 -6.70 -14.21
CA ASP A 60 0.50 -5.84 -13.47
C ASP A 60 1.10 -5.05 -12.31
N PHE A 61 2.44 -5.00 -12.18
CA PHE A 61 3.07 -4.33 -11.04
C PHE A 61 2.87 -2.80 -11.06
N SER A 62 2.49 -2.24 -9.92
CA SER A 62 2.45 -0.80 -9.67
C SER A 62 3.37 -0.40 -8.51
N ILE A 63 3.74 0.88 -8.45
CA ILE A 63 4.51 1.41 -7.31
C ILE A 63 3.72 1.28 -5.99
N LEU A 64 2.39 1.28 -6.05
CA LEU A 64 1.55 1.04 -4.88
C LEU A 64 1.76 -0.38 -4.32
N ASP A 65 2.05 -1.36 -5.17
CA ASP A 65 2.28 -2.74 -4.73
C ASP A 65 3.60 -2.87 -3.96
N PHE A 66 4.62 -2.07 -4.28
CA PHE A 66 5.81 -1.97 -3.43
C PHE A 66 5.45 -1.57 -2.00
N MET A 67 4.62 -0.53 -1.82
CA MET A 67 4.21 -0.08 -0.49
C MET A 67 3.41 -1.14 0.25
N LYS A 68 2.47 -1.81 -0.44
CA LYS A 68 1.71 -2.92 0.14
C LYS A 68 2.61 -4.07 0.59
N TYR A 69 3.61 -4.45 -0.21
CA TYR A 69 4.57 -5.48 0.17
C TYR A 69 5.40 -5.08 1.39
N VAL A 70 5.84 -3.81 1.47
CA VAL A 70 6.55 -3.31 2.65
C VAL A 70 5.67 -3.41 3.89
N GLU A 71 4.41 -2.98 3.82
CA GLU A 71 3.46 -3.07 4.94
C GLU A 71 3.21 -4.51 5.36
N LEU A 72 3.00 -5.42 4.40
CA LEU A 72 2.78 -6.84 4.67
C LEU A 72 3.99 -7.50 5.35
N ILE A 73 5.20 -7.27 4.82
CA ILE A 73 6.45 -7.79 5.40
C ILE A 73 6.62 -7.30 6.82
N VAL A 74 6.38 -6.01 7.06
CA VAL A 74 6.50 -5.42 8.40
C VAL A 74 5.47 -6.02 9.34
N TYR A 75 4.21 -6.16 8.92
CA TYR A 75 3.15 -6.77 9.73
C TYR A 75 3.46 -8.22 10.12
N ASP A 76 3.85 -9.05 9.16
CA ASP A 76 4.15 -10.47 9.42
C ASP A 76 5.33 -10.64 10.38
N ASN A 77 6.33 -9.77 10.28
CA ASN A 77 7.49 -9.80 11.16
C ASN A 77 7.25 -9.13 12.50
N TYR A 78 6.33 -8.18 12.58
CA TYR A 78 5.89 -7.56 13.83
C TYR A 78 5.24 -8.61 14.73
N SER A 79 4.25 -9.33 14.20
CA SER A 79 3.53 -10.38 14.94
C SER A 79 4.44 -11.55 15.35
N LYS A 80 5.45 -11.89 14.54
CA LYS A 80 6.35 -13.03 14.79
C LYS A 80 7.59 -12.70 15.61
N ASN A 81 8.07 -11.44 15.59
CA ASN A 81 9.39 -11.07 16.12
C ASN A 81 9.49 -9.58 16.55
N PHE A 82 8.66 -9.13 17.48
CA PHE A 82 8.63 -7.75 18.01
C PHE A 82 10.03 -7.12 18.25
N GLY A 83 10.99 -7.88 18.79
CA GLY A 83 12.35 -7.40 19.09
C GLY A 83 13.33 -7.29 17.90
N LYS A 84 12.94 -7.69 16.68
CA LYS A 84 13.85 -7.76 15.51
C LYS A 84 13.53 -6.74 14.41
N LEU A 85 12.64 -5.78 14.65
CA LEU A 85 12.21 -4.82 13.63
C LEU A 85 13.34 -3.92 13.11
N ASN A 86 14.28 -3.51 13.96
CA ASN A 86 15.44 -2.72 13.51
C ASN A 86 16.35 -3.52 12.55
N ARG A 87 16.48 -4.83 12.80
CA ARG A 87 17.19 -5.74 11.90
C ARG A 87 16.42 -5.91 10.59
N LEU A 88 15.10 -6.09 10.66
CA LEU A 88 14.25 -6.16 9.46
C LEU A 88 14.40 -4.91 8.60
N LYS A 89 14.32 -3.72 9.20
CA LYS A 89 14.52 -2.43 8.52
C LYS A 89 15.86 -2.40 7.79
N SER A 90 16.95 -2.68 8.51
CA SER A 90 18.31 -2.67 7.94
C SER A 90 18.46 -3.67 6.79
N GLU A 91 17.83 -4.84 6.90
CA GLU A 91 17.85 -5.85 5.85
C GLU A 91 17.09 -5.43 4.59
N MET A 92 15.93 -4.78 4.73
CA MET A 92 15.15 -4.24 3.61
C MET A 92 15.88 -3.08 2.95
N GLU A 93 16.44 -2.16 3.73
CA GLU A 93 17.30 -1.06 3.24
C GLU A 93 18.49 -1.61 2.45
N GLY A 94 19.15 -2.66 2.96
CA GLY A 94 20.25 -3.33 2.27
C GLY A 94 19.85 -3.96 0.92
N ILE A 95 18.58 -4.35 0.73
CA ILE A 95 18.07 -4.82 -0.56
C ILE A 95 17.83 -3.63 -1.49
N ILE A 96 17.24 -2.54 -0.98
CA ILE A 96 16.96 -1.32 -1.73
C ILE A 96 18.26 -0.67 -2.23
N HIS A 97 19.29 -0.58 -1.38
CA HIS A 97 20.59 0.02 -1.72
C HIS A 97 21.36 -0.71 -2.82
N LYS A 98 21.00 -1.96 -3.14
CA LYS A 98 21.57 -2.68 -4.29
C LYS A 98 20.96 -2.24 -5.63
N SER A 99 19.89 -1.44 -5.62
CA SER A 99 19.28 -0.87 -6.82
C SER A 99 20.06 0.35 -7.30
N LYS A 100 20.18 0.52 -8.61
CA LYS A 100 20.72 1.76 -9.22
C LYS A 100 19.85 2.98 -8.95
N HIS A 101 18.58 2.76 -8.57
CA HIS A 101 17.61 3.82 -8.26
C HIS A 101 17.30 3.89 -6.76
N SER A 102 18.24 3.48 -5.90
CA SER A 102 18.07 3.40 -4.44
C SER A 102 17.49 4.67 -3.84
N ASP A 103 18.01 5.85 -4.21
CA ASP A 103 17.62 7.12 -3.59
C ASP A 103 16.14 7.45 -3.81
N MET A 104 15.63 7.11 -4.99
CA MET A 104 14.22 7.30 -5.32
C MET A 104 13.33 6.31 -4.57
N ILE A 105 13.74 5.03 -4.51
CA ILE A 105 12.97 3.99 -3.81
C ILE A 105 12.97 4.27 -2.30
N MET A 106 14.09 4.69 -1.74
CA MET A 106 14.22 5.08 -0.33
C MET A 106 13.30 6.24 0.05
N ARG A 107 13.01 7.18 -0.86
CA ARG A 107 12.02 8.25 -0.61
C ARG A 107 10.58 7.73 -0.46
N GLN A 108 10.27 6.56 -1.03
CA GLN A 108 8.97 5.92 -0.90
C GLN A 108 8.95 4.83 0.18
N PHE A 109 10.12 4.41 0.67
CA PHE A 109 10.25 3.40 1.70
C PHE A 109 10.05 4.01 3.09
N ASP A 110 8.82 3.97 3.59
CA ASP A 110 8.48 4.42 4.94
C ASP A 110 8.25 3.24 5.90
N PHE A 111 9.35 2.67 6.39
CA PHE A 111 9.31 1.55 7.33
C PHE A 111 8.61 1.92 8.64
N ASP A 112 8.85 3.12 9.17
CA ASP A 112 8.30 3.51 10.47
C ASP A 112 6.78 3.71 10.39
N LYS A 113 6.26 4.16 9.24
CA LYS A 113 4.81 4.17 8.96
C LYS A 113 4.23 2.77 8.86
N ALA A 114 4.87 1.87 8.11
CA ALA A 114 4.47 0.46 8.05
C ALA A 114 4.48 -0.18 9.45
N ARG A 115 5.46 0.17 10.28
CA ARG A 115 5.55 -0.31 11.67
C ARG A 115 4.37 0.18 12.53
N ARG A 116 4.05 1.48 12.49
CA ARG A 116 2.89 2.03 13.23
C ARG A 116 1.57 1.39 12.80
N LYS A 117 1.41 1.14 11.50
CA LYS A 117 0.28 0.41 10.93
C LYS A 117 0.21 -1.04 11.44
N ALA A 118 1.35 -1.72 11.55
CA ALA A 118 1.43 -3.06 12.11
C ALA A 118 1.15 -3.11 13.62
N GLU A 119 1.63 -2.11 14.37
CA GLU A 119 1.35 -1.94 15.81
C GLU A 119 -0.16 -1.89 16.07
N ILE A 120 -0.91 -1.12 15.28
CA ILE A 120 -2.37 -1.04 15.38
C ILE A 120 -3.03 -2.39 15.10
N ARG A 121 -2.68 -3.01 13.97
CA ARG A 121 -3.28 -4.28 13.54
C ARG A 121 -2.97 -5.45 14.45
N HIS A 122 -1.87 -5.38 15.21
CA HIS A 122 -1.50 -6.43 16.14
C HIS A 122 -2.39 -6.48 17.39
N ASN A 123 -2.94 -5.33 17.81
CA ASN A 123 -3.79 -5.28 19.00
C ASN A 123 -4.82 -4.15 18.91
N PHE A 124 -5.90 -4.39 18.16
CA PHE A 124 -6.99 -3.43 18.03
C PHE A 124 -7.62 -3.06 19.38
N ALA A 125 -7.74 -3.99 20.33
CA ALA A 125 -8.33 -3.70 21.64
C ALA A 125 -7.55 -2.63 22.41
N ASP A 126 -6.22 -2.73 22.44
CA ASP A 126 -5.36 -1.72 23.08
C ASP A 126 -5.48 -0.36 22.39
N VAL A 127 -5.55 -0.34 21.06
CA VAL A 127 -5.66 0.91 20.30
C VAL A 127 -7.04 1.56 20.45
N LEU A 128 -8.12 0.78 20.35
CA LEU A 128 -9.51 1.24 20.53
C LEU A 128 -9.77 1.77 21.95
N SER A 129 -8.96 1.36 22.93
CA SER A 129 -9.03 1.92 24.29
C SER A 129 -8.41 3.32 24.42
N LYS A 130 -7.66 3.78 23.42
CA LYS A 130 -6.84 5.00 23.48
C LYS A 130 -7.21 6.06 22.44
N TYR A 131 -7.84 5.65 21.35
CA TYR A 131 -8.11 6.51 20.19
C TYR A 131 -9.54 6.30 19.69
N GLU A 132 -10.10 7.35 19.09
CA GLU A 132 -11.39 7.28 18.41
C GLU A 132 -11.27 6.55 17.06
N GLY A 133 -12.40 6.10 16.52
CA GLY A 133 -12.45 5.31 15.29
C GLY A 133 -11.87 6.07 14.10
N ASP A 134 -12.21 7.34 13.95
CA ASP A 134 -11.71 8.21 12.87
C ASP A 134 -10.19 8.44 12.95
N GLU A 135 -9.62 8.54 14.15
CA GLU A 135 -8.19 8.67 14.37
C GLU A 135 -7.45 7.39 13.96
N ILE A 136 -8.02 6.22 14.29
CA ILE A 136 -7.48 4.92 13.88
C ILE A 136 -7.53 4.80 12.36
N ALA A 137 -8.66 5.17 11.73
CA ALA A 137 -8.81 5.15 10.27
C ALA A 137 -7.72 5.99 9.59
N LYS A 138 -7.48 7.21 10.06
CA LYS A 138 -6.42 8.10 9.56
C LYS A 138 -5.03 7.49 9.73
N LYS A 139 -4.73 6.87 10.88
CA LYS A 139 -3.43 6.20 11.12
C LYS A 139 -3.23 4.98 10.22
N LEU A 140 -4.31 4.28 9.88
CA LEU A 140 -4.32 3.18 8.93
C LEU A 140 -4.37 3.66 7.47
N GLU A 141 -4.60 4.94 7.23
CA GLU A 141 -4.81 5.56 5.92
C GLU A 141 -6.04 5.04 5.17
N PHE A 142 -7.12 4.75 5.91
CA PHE A 142 -8.36 4.28 5.32
C PHE A 142 -8.15 2.97 4.53
N THR A 143 -7.38 2.06 5.12
CA THR A 143 -7.11 0.74 4.55
C THR A 143 -7.24 -0.34 5.61
N LEU A 144 -8.46 -0.79 5.90
CA LEU A 144 -8.70 -2.03 6.63
C LEU A 144 -8.50 -3.26 5.73
N TRP A 145 -7.82 -4.27 6.26
CA TRP A 145 -7.71 -5.59 5.64
C TRP A 145 -8.83 -6.52 6.10
N THR A 146 -9.10 -7.59 5.35
CA THR A 146 -10.08 -8.60 5.76
C THR A 146 -9.79 -9.15 7.16
N SER A 147 -8.51 -9.38 7.50
CA SER A 147 -8.09 -9.78 8.85
C SER A 147 -8.45 -8.77 9.93
N ASP A 148 -8.35 -7.47 9.61
CA ASP A 148 -8.70 -6.38 10.53
C ASP A 148 -10.21 -6.40 10.79
N LEU A 149 -11.02 -6.53 9.73
CA LEU A 149 -12.47 -6.63 9.84
C LEU A 149 -12.92 -7.84 10.67
N CYS A 150 -12.26 -8.99 10.51
CA CYS A 150 -12.52 -10.17 11.34
C CYS A 150 -12.20 -9.92 12.82
N GLU A 151 -11.11 -9.21 13.14
CA GLU A 151 -10.76 -8.92 14.53
C GLU A 151 -11.71 -7.88 15.15
N LEU A 152 -12.06 -6.83 14.40
CA LEU A 152 -13.05 -5.83 14.82
C LEU A 152 -14.42 -6.49 15.05
N ALA A 153 -14.81 -7.45 14.22
CA ALA A 153 -16.02 -8.24 14.43
C ALA A 153 -15.99 -8.99 15.78
N LYS A 154 -14.82 -9.48 16.23
CA LYS A 154 -14.71 -10.29 17.47
C LYS A 154 -14.93 -9.41 18.68
N LEU A 155 -14.28 -8.26 18.68
CA LEU A 155 -14.42 -7.26 19.72
C LEU A 155 -15.85 -6.74 19.78
N HIS A 156 -16.43 -6.38 18.64
CA HIS A 156 -17.81 -5.88 18.59
C HIS A 156 -18.83 -6.94 19.06
N LYS A 157 -18.68 -8.21 18.65
CA LYS A 157 -19.54 -9.32 19.11
C LYS A 157 -19.42 -9.58 20.61
N ALA A 158 -18.25 -9.31 21.20
CA ALA A 158 -18.02 -9.38 22.64
C ALA A 158 -18.48 -8.12 23.39
N ASP A 159 -19.25 -7.23 22.75
CA ASP A 159 -19.75 -5.96 23.30
C ASP A 159 -18.61 -4.99 23.73
N CYS A 160 -17.43 -5.13 23.13
CA CYS A 160 -16.26 -4.31 23.42
C CYS A 160 -16.09 -3.23 22.35
N TYR A 161 -15.85 -1.97 22.78
CA TYR A 161 -15.49 -0.83 21.92
C TYR A 161 -16.45 -0.57 20.75
N ARG A 162 -17.75 -0.86 20.92
CA ARG A 162 -18.72 -0.84 19.82
C ARG A 162 -18.76 0.49 19.08
N THR A 163 -18.90 1.60 19.81
CA THR A 163 -18.95 2.94 19.22
C THR A 163 -17.70 3.24 18.40
N GLN A 164 -16.50 2.93 18.91
CA GLN A 164 -15.25 3.18 18.21
C GLN A 164 -15.12 2.30 16.97
N ILE A 165 -15.58 1.04 17.03
CA ILE A 165 -15.57 0.13 15.89
C ILE A 165 -16.55 0.61 14.81
N GLU A 166 -17.77 1.01 15.20
CA GLU A 166 -18.79 1.55 14.29
C GLU A 166 -18.29 2.84 13.61
N ASP A 167 -17.66 3.74 14.36
CA ASP A 167 -17.04 4.97 13.84
C ASP A 167 -15.87 4.69 12.88
N LEU A 168 -14.99 3.75 13.24
CA LEU A 168 -13.89 3.30 12.37
C LEU A 168 -14.41 2.73 11.05
N LEU A 169 -15.39 1.82 11.10
CA LEU A 169 -15.96 1.21 9.91
C LEU A 169 -16.65 2.24 9.01
N THR A 170 -17.43 3.16 9.59
CA THR A 170 -18.10 4.20 8.79
C THR A 170 -17.13 5.21 8.21
N THR A 171 -16.09 5.59 8.96
CA THR A 171 -15.03 6.49 8.45
C THR A 171 -14.26 5.85 7.29
N ASP A 172 -14.03 4.54 7.34
CA ASP A 172 -13.36 3.78 6.28
C ASP A 172 -14.33 3.24 5.20
N ASN A 173 -15.52 3.84 5.07
CA ASN A 173 -16.56 3.53 4.09
C ASN A 173 -17.16 2.11 4.14
N TYR A 174 -16.99 1.36 5.24
CA TYR A 174 -17.62 0.06 5.50
C TYR A 174 -19.03 0.20 6.13
N HIS A 175 -19.85 1.12 5.62
CA HIS A 175 -21.18 1.42 6.17
C HIS A 175 -22.12 0.21 6.22
N GLU A 176 -22.12 -0.62 5.17
CA GLU A 176 -22.95 -1.81 5.12
C GLU A 176 -22.53 -2.82 6.19
N LEU A 177 -21.23 -3.06 6.34
CA LEU A 177 -20.70 -3.96 7.36
C LEU A 177 -20.99 -3.45 8.77
N CYS A 178 -20.84 -2.15 9.00
CA CYS A 178 -21.24 -1.50 10.26
C CYS A 178 -22.73 -1.75 10.57
N ALA A 179 -23.62 -1.55 9.60
CA ALA A 179 -25.05 -1.79 9.79
C ALA A 179 -25.38 -3.26 10.11
N ARG A 180 -24.59 -4.21 9.59
CA ARG A 180 -24.70 -5.64 9.91
C ARG A 180 -24.21 -5.94 11.32
N PHE A 181 -23.08 -5.38 11.74
CA PHE A 181 -22.55 -5.52 13.11
C PHE A 181 -23.56 -5.03 14.15
N VAL A 182 -24.20 -3.88 13.92
CA VAL A 182 -25.25 -3.34 14.80
C VAL A 182 -26.44 -4.30 14.95
N LYS A 183 -26.77 -5.05 13.89
CA LYS A 183 -27.82 -6.08 13.89
C LYS A 183 -27.38 -7.43 14.47
N GLY A 184 -26.11 -7.57 14.87
CA GLY A 184 -25.52 -8.82 15.34
C GLY A 184 -25.22 -9.83 14.22
N ASP A 185 -25.20 -9.38 12.96
CA ASP A 185 -24.81 -10.19 11.82
C ASP A 185 -23.31 -10.04 11.55
N TYR A 186 -22.57 -11.12 11.77
CA TYR A 186 -21.12 -11.18 11.60
C TYR A 186 -20.71 -12.24 10.56
N TYR A 187 -21.48 -12.41 9.49
CA TYR A 187 -21.20 -13.37 8.41
C TYR A 187 -19.75 -13.36 7.88
N ILE A 188 -18.97 -12.28 8.08
CA ILE A 188 -17.54 -12.20 7.72
C ILE A 188 -16.68 -13.32 8.35
N TYR A 189 -17.17 -13.99 9.42
CA TYR A 189 -16.54 -15.20 9.96
C TYR A 189 -16.74 -16.45 9.12
N ALA A 190 -17.84 -16.54 8.37
CA ALA A 190 -18.24 -17.76 7.69
C ALA A 190 -17.38 -18.08 6.45
N GLU A 191 -16.46 -17.19 6.06
CA GLU A 191 -15.51 -17.40 4.96
C GLU A 191 -14.11 -17.88 5.44
N GLN A 192 -13.94 -18.21 6.72
CA GLN A 192 -12.65 -18.69 7.25
C GLN A 192 -12.65 -20.14 7.78
N ASP A 193 -13.75 -20.89 7.64
CA ASP A 193 -13.85 -22.33 7.91
C ASP A 193 -13.84 -23.17 6.62
#